data_AF-A0A4S3LFP3-F1
#
_entry.id   AF-A0A4S3LFP3-F1
#
_cell.length_a   1.000
_cell.length_b   1.000
_cell.length_c   1.000
_cell.angle_alpha   90.00
_cell.angle_beta   90.00
_cell.angle_gamma   90.00
#
_symmetry.space_group_name_H-M   'P 1'
#
loop_
_entity.id
_entity.type
_entity.pdbx_description
1 polymer ?
#
loop_
_entity_poly.entity_id
_entity_poly.type
_entity_poly.pdbx_seq_one_letter_code
_entity_poly.pdbx_strand_id
1 'polypeptide(L)'
;MLDSIKIKLQYLLPKQGLTRLAGWGAEKRAATLTHWVIKAFARFYSVDMKEAQNPDIKSYATFNEFFVRPLRDGARPVVSGLDMLCLPADGAVSQLGAITDGKLFQAKGHFYSLEALLAGNYQLAEKFQGGQFATIYLAPRDYHRVHMPCNGVLREMIYVPGDLFSVNPLTAANVPNL
;
A
#
# COMPACT_ATOMS: atom_id res chain seq x y z
N MET A 1 -4.60 26.21 -4.67
CA MET A 1 -5.23 26.08 -6.01
C MET A 1 -4.91 24.72 -6.67
N LEU A 2 -3.63 24.35 -6.81
CA LEU A 2 -3.21 23.07 -7.43
C LEU A 2 -3.76 21.82 -6.72
N ASP A 3 -3.80 21.82 -5.39
CA ASP A 3 -4.29 20.67 -4.62
C ASP A 3 -5.78 20.39 -4.84
N SER A 4 -6.60 21.44 -4.93
CA SER A 4 -8.02 21.31 -5.27
C SER A 4 -8.21 20.73 -6.68
N ILE A 5 -7.35 21.12 -7.64
CA ILE A 5 -7.37 20.56 -8.99
C ILE A 5 -7.02 19.07 -8.95
N LYS A 6 -5.96 18.67 -8.23
CA LYS A 6 -5.56 17.27 -8.08
C LYS A 6 -6.67 16.42 -7.46
N ILE A 7 -7.36 16.94 -6.44
CA ILE A 7 -8.49 16.24 -5.81
C ILE A 7 -9.65 16.11 -6.81
N LYS A 8 -10.05 17.19 -7.49
CA LYS A 8 -11.11 17.13 -8.52
C LYS A 8 -10.78 16.11 -9.62
N LEU A 9 -9.52 16.03 -10.02
CA LEU A 9 -9.06 15.05 -11.01
C LEU A 9 -9.25 13.61 -10.50
N GLN A 10 -8.99 13.33 -9.22
CA GLN A 10 -9.27 12.01 -8.62
C GLN A 10 -10.75 11.63 -8.72
N TYR A 11 -11.68 12.58 -8.57
CA TYR A 11 -13.11 12.31 -8.73
C TYR A 11 -13.51 12.08 -10.19
N LEU A 12 -12.95 12.86 -11.11
CA LEU A 12 -13.33 12.84 -12.54
C LEU A 12 -12.71 11.69 -13.34
N LEU A 13 -11.51 11.22 -12.97
CA LEU A 13 -10.83 10.18 -13.74
C LEU A 13 -11.55 8.83 -13.65
N PRO A 14 -11.65 8.08 -14.77
CA PRO A 14 -12.18 6.72 -14.80
C PRO A 14 -11.15 5.73 -14.23
N LYS A 15 -10.98 5.79 -12.90
CA LYS A 15 -9.94 5.07 -12.13
C LYS A 15 -9.88 3.58 -12.46
N GLN A 16 -11.03 2.91 -12.58
CA GLN A 16 -11.09 1.49 -12.92
C GLN A 16 -10.57 1.20 -14.34
N GLY A 17 -10.93 2.02 -15.33
CA GLY A 17 -10.44 1.89 -16.70
C GLY A 17 -8.93 2.09 -16.77
N LEU A 18 -8.42 3.11 -16.08
CA LEU A 18 -6.98 3.39 -15.98
C LEU A 18 -6.24 2.24 -15.29
N THR A 19 -6.79 1.68 -14.21
CA THR A 19 -6.19 0.56 -13.48
C THR A 19 -6.11 -0.68 -14.37
N ARG A 20 -7.18 -1.00 -15.10
CA ARG A 20 -7.19 -2.13 -16.05
C ARG A 20 -6.18 -1.94 -17.19
N LEU A 21 -6.10 -0.73 -17.74
CA LEU A 21 -5.13 -0.41 -18.80
C LEU A 21 -3.69 -0.52 -18.29
N ALA A 22 -3.41 0.03 -17.10
CA ALA A 22 -2.10 -0.04 -16.46
C ALA A 22 -1.71 -1.49 -16.17
N GLY A 23 -2.61 -2.28 -15.59
CA GLY A 23 -2.40 -3.71 -15.33
C GLY A 23 -2.13 -4.50 -16.61
N TRP A 24 -2.97 -4.30 -17.64
CA TRP A 24 -2.78 -4.92 -18.95
C TRP A 24 -1.40 -4.62 -19.53
N GLY A 25 -0.94 -3.35 -19.45
CA GLY A 25 0.38 -2.96 -19.94
C GLY A 25 1.51 -3.50 -19.08
N ALA A 26 1.36 -3.48 -17.76
CA ALA A 26 2.35 -3.91 -16.80
C ALA A 26 2.62 -5.42 -16.84
N GLU A 27 1.69 -6.22 -17.37
CA GLU A 27 1.84 -7.66 -17.61
C GLU A 27 2.48 -8.00 -18.97
N LYS A 28 2.62 -7.04 -19.89
CA LYS A 28 3.23 -7.32 -21.20
C LYS A 28 4.73 -7.54 -21.11
N ARG A 29 5.18 -8.61 -21.75
CA ARG A 29 6.59 -8.93 -21.99
C ARG A 29 7.07 -8.25 -23.26
N ALA A 30 7.25 -6.93 -23.20
CA ALA A 30 7.67 -6.10 -24.33
C ALA A 30 9.18 -5.77 -24.33
N ALA A 31 9.99 -6.58 -23.61
CA ALA A 31 11.44 -6.51 -23.53
C ALA A 31 11.99 -5.08 -23.42
N THR A 32 12.53 -4.51 -24.50
CA THR A 32 13.13 -3.17 -24.53
C THR A 32 12.19 -2.09 -24.00
N LEU A 33 10.90 -2.14 -24.36
CA LEU A 33 9.92 -1.16 -23.87
C LEU A 33 9.72 -1.32 -22.36
N THR A 34 9.55 -2.55 -21.88
CA THR A 34 9.42 -2.86 -20.45
C THR A 34 10.62 -2.34 -19.66
N HIS A 35 11.85 -2.63 -20.11
CA HIS A 35 13.06 -2.19 -19.44
C HIS A 35 13.21 -0.66 -19.44
N TRP A 36 12.80 0.01 -20.52
CA TRP A 36 12.79 1.47 -20.57
C TRP A 36 11.82 2.06 -19.55
N VAL A 37 10.60 1.51 -19.45
CA VAL A 37 9.61 1.94 -18.45
C VAL A 37 10.12 1.72 -17.03
N ILE A 38 10.67 0.54 -16.73
CA ILE A 38 11.26 0.24 -15.41
C ILE A 38 12.39 1.23 -15.09
N LYS A 39 13.29 1.50 -16.04
CA LYS A 39 14.40 2.44 -15.84
C LYS A 39 13.92 3.86 -15.59
N ALA A 40 12.92 4.32 -16.35
CA ALA A 40 12.30 5.63 -16.15
C ALA A 40 11.64 5.72 -14.76
N PHE A 41 10.88 4.70 -14.38
CA PHE A 41 10.24 4.60 -13.07
C PHE A 41 11.24 4.61 -11.93
N ALA A 42 12.26 3.75 -11.98
CA ALA A 42 13.29 3.65 -10.96
C ALA A 42 14.04 4.98 -10.77
N ARG A 43 14.32 5.69 -11.87
CA ARG A 43 14.93 7.03 -11.81
C ARG A 43 13.99 8.06 -11.21
N PHE A 44 12.74 8.11 -11.65
CA PHE A 44 11.78 9.12 -11.21
C PHE A 44 11.45 8.97 -9.71
N TYR A 45 11.22 7.74 -9.25
CA TYR A 45 10.88 7.45 -7.87
C TYR A 45 12.11 7.18 -6.97
N SER A 46 13.32 7.25 -7.52
CA SER A 46 14.57 6.96 -6.81
C SER A 46 14.53 5.59 -6.11
N VAL A 47 14.14 4.56 -6.86
CA VAL A 47 14.10 3.17 -6.38
C VAL A 47 15.52 2.68 -6.13
N ASP A 48 15.79 2.17 -4.92
CA ASP A 48 17.09 1.56 -4.63
C ASP A 48 17.16 0.12 -5.16
N MET A 49 17.79 -0.03 -6.31
CA MET A 49 18.02 -1.33 -6.92
C MET A 49 19.13 -2.14 -6.23
N LYS A 50 19.92 -1.54 -5.34
CA LYS A 50 20.96 -2.26 -4.59
C LYS A 50 20.38 -3.19 -3.54
N GLU A 51 19.17 -2.94 -3.06
CA GLU A 51 18.48 -3.82 -2.12
C GLU A 51 17.75 -4.97 -2.81
N ALA A 52 17.46 -4.85 -4.11
CA ALA A 52 16.80 -5.89 -4.88
C ALA A 52 17.69 -7.13 -5.01
N GLN A 53 17.08 -8.32 -4.96
CA GLN A 53 17.77 -9.59 -5.14
C GLN A 53 18.50 -9.62 -6.49
N ASN A 54 17.85 -9.11 -7.54
CA ASN A 54 18.48 -8.84 -8.83
C ASN A 54 18.45 -7.34 -9.15
N PRO A 55 19.59 -6.63 -9.05
CA PRO A 55 19.68 -5.22 -9.39
C PRO A 55 19.54 -4.91 -10.90
N ASP A 56 19.76 -5.90 -11.77
CA ASP A 56 19.68 -5.69 -13.21
C ASP A 56 18.22 -5.55 -13.66
N ILE A 57 17.86 -4.37 -14.17
CA ILE A 57 16.53 -4.07 -14.71
C ILE A 57 16.15 -5.03 -15.85
N LYS A 58 17.12 -5.52 -16.63
CA LYS A 58 16.85 -6.43 -17.74
C LYS A 58 16.46 -7.84 -17.31
N SER A 59 16.57 -8.15 -16.01
CA SER A 59 16.15 -9.44 -15.46
C SER A 59 14.63 -9.57 -15.31
N TYR A 60 13.91 -8.46 -15.30
CA TYR A 60 12.45 -8.43 -15.11
C TYR A 60 11.74 -8.47 -16.46
N ALA A 61 10.94 -9.52 -16.70
CA ALA A 61 10.25 -9.71 -17.97
C ALA A 61 9.06 -8.75 -18.15
N THR A 62 8.47 -8.29 -17.04
CA THR A 62 7.31 -7.39 -17.01
C THR A 62 7.50 -6.28 -15.97
N PHE A 63 6.72 -5.20 -16.08
CA PHE A 63 6.77 -4.14 -15.06
C PHE A 63 6.23 -4.65 -13.71
N ASN A 64 5.19 -5.49 -13.73
CA ASN A 64 4.64 -6.08 -12.50
C ASN A 64 5.68 -6.93 -11.76
N GLU A 65 6.50 -7.70 -12.48
CA GLU A 65 7.59 -8.49 -11.88
C GLU A 65 8.60 -7.60 -11.16
N PHE A 66 8.97 -6.46 -11.76
CA PHE A 66 9.80 -5.44 -11.13
C PHE A 66 9.11 -4.76 -9.94
N PHE A 67 7.80 -4.47 -10.03
CA PHE A 67 7.06 -3.80 -8.97
C PHE A 67 7.04 -4.65 -7.69
N VAL A 68 6.89 -5.97 -7.84
CA VAL A 68 6.97 -6.94 -6.74
C VAL A 68 8.35 -7.58 -6.61
N ARG A 69 9.43 -6.90 -7.05
CA ARG A 69 10.81 -7.43 -7.00
C ARG A 69 11.17 -7.99 -5.63
N PRO A 70 11.80 -9.17 -5.54
CA PRO A 70 12.33 -9.68 -4.27
C PRO A 70 13.49 -8.81 -3.78
N LEU A 71 13.64 -8.69 -2.45
CA LEU A 71 14.82 -8.09 -1.83
C LEU A 71 15.90 -9.15 -1.58
N ARG A 72 17.14 -8.70 -1.38
CA ARG A 72 18.26 -9.56 -0.98
C ARG A 72 18.02 -10.18 0.40
N ASP A 73 18.53 -11.38 0.58
CA ASP A 73 18.59 -12.00 1.90
C ASP A 73 19.39 -11.10 2.86
N GLY A 74 18.87 -10.94 4.08
CA GLY A 74 19.49 -10.07 5.09
C GLY A 74 19.28 -8.57 4.89
N ALA A 75 18.62 -8.11 3.81
CA ALA A 75 18.32 -6.68 3.62
C ALA A 75 17.33 -6.12 4.67
N ARG A 76 16.53 -7.00 5.28
CA ARG A 76 15.55 -6.69 6.33
C ARG A 76 15.69 -7.72 7.46
N PRO A 77 16.66 -7.56 8.38
CA PRO A 77 16.75 -8.43 9.55
C PRO A 77 15.50 -8.26 10.42
N VAL A 78 14.91 -9.38 10.81
CA VAL A 78 13.67 -9.44 11.60
C VAL A 78 14.04 -9.48 13.09
N VAL A 79 13.25 -8.81 13.95
CA VAL A 79 13.49 -8.85 15.41
C VAL A 79 13.23 -10.25 15.96
N SER A 80 13.97 -10.64 17.00
CA SER A 80 13.96 -12.00 17.57
C SER A 80 13.22 -12.16 18.90
N GLY A 81 12.67 -11.07 19.46
CA GLY A 81 11.95 -11.10 20.74
C GLY A 81 10.53 -11.65 20.62
N LEU A 82 10.09 -12.42 21.62
CA LEU A 82 8.75 -12.99 21.68
C LEU A 82 7.67 -11.97 22.08
N ASP A 83 8.08 -10.82 22.62
CA ASP A 83 7.25 -9.70 23.07
C ASP A 83 7.30 -8.50 22.11
N MET A 84 7.86 -8.69 20.92
CA MET A 84 8.00 -7.66 19.89
C MET A 84 7.20 -8.01 18.63
N LEU A 85 6.62 -6.99 18.00
CA LEU A 85 6.03 -7.08 16.67
C LEU A 85 6.98 -6.48 15.65
N CYS A 86 7.11 -7.15 14.50
CA CYS A 86 7.84 -6.63 13.35
C CYS A 86 6.96 -5.68 12.54
N LEU A 87 7.57 -4.73 11.84
CA LEU A 87 6.84 -3.96 10.84
C LEU A 87 6.52 -4.85 9.63
N PRO A 88 5.27 -4.84 9.13
CA PRO A 88 4.86 -5.76 8.07
C PRO A 88 5.32 -5.33 6.67
N ALA A 89 5.71 -4.06 6.47
CA ALA A 89 6.06 -3.53 5.16
C ALA A 89 7.04 -2.36 5.25
N ASP A 90 7.79 -2.14 4.16
CA ASP A 90 8.54 -0.92 3.93
C ASP A 90 7.57 0.23 3.61
N GLY A 91 7.80 1.42 4.15
CA GLY A 91 6.96 2.58 3.87
C GLY A 91 7.07 3.65 4.95
N ALA A 92 6.03 4.45 5.07
CA ALA A 92 5.90 5.46 6.12
C ALA A 92 4.63 5.23 6.94
N VAL A 93 4.72 5.41 8.25
CA VAL A 93 3.51 5.40 9.09
C VAL A 93 2.69 6.64 8.76
N SER A 94 1.48 6.42 8.26
CA SER A 94 0.53 7.50 7.97
C SER A 94 -0.16 7.95 9.25
N GLN A 95 -0.73 7.01 10.02
CA GLN A 95 -1.31 7.25 11.33
C GLN A 95 -1.10 6.02 12.21
N LEU A 96 -1.05 6.22 13.53
CA LEU A 96 -1.05 5.14 14.52
C LEU A 96 -1.69 5.64 15.81
N GLY A 97 -2.27 4.75 16.60
CA GLY A 97 -2.82 5.11 17.91
C GLY A 97 -3.93 4.19 18.37
N ALA A 98 -4.69 4.66 19.36
CA ALA A 98 -5.81 3.94 19.93
C ALA A 98 -7.06 4.03 19.05
N ILE A 99 -7.87 2.98 19.07
CA ILE A 99 -9.21 2.96 18.51
C ILE A 99 -10.18 3.39 19.60
N THR A 100 -10.75 4.58 19.48
CA THR A 100 -11.68 5.17 20.46
C THR A 100 -13.08 5.27 19.87
N ASP A 101 -14.09 4.84 20.64
CA ASP A 101 -15.50 4.83 20.24
C ASP A 101 -15.75 4.22 18.85
N GLY A 102 -14.99 3.17 18.51
CA GLY A 102 -15.11 2.44 17.24
C GLY A 102 -14.59 3.20 16.04
N LYS A 103 -13.78 4.24 16.25
CA LYS A 103 -13.25 5.10 15.19
C LYS A 103 -11.72 5.06 15.15
N LEU A 104 -11.19 5.13 13.94
CA LEU A 104 -9.76 5.27 13.66
C LEU A 104 -9.52 6.67 13.12
N PHE A 105 -8.36 7.25 13.45
CA PHE A 105 -7.95 8.53 12.92
C PHE A 105 -7.34 8.36 11.52
N GLN A 106 -7.83 9.12 10.53
CA GLN A 106 -7.36 9.08 9.14
C GLN A 106 -6.34 10.19 8.85
N ALA A 107 -6.78 11.45 8.94
CA ALA A 107 -5.93 12.65 8.83
C ALA A 107 -6.79 13.91 9.00
N LYS A 108 -6.18 15.02 9.45
CA LYS A 108 -6.83 16.35 9.53
C LYS A 108 -8.25 16.33 10.12
N GLY A 109 -8.44 15.66 11.24
CA GLY A 109 -9.75 15.58 11.91
C GLY A 109 -10.78 14.64 11.25
N HIS A 110 -10.40 13.94 10.18
CA HIS A 110 -11.22 12.88 9.60
C HIS A 110 -10.98 11.58 10.36
N PHE A 111 -12.08 10.90 10.64
CA PHE A 111 -12.13 9.59 11.26
C PHE A 111 -13.04 8.70 10.43
N TYR A 112 -12.78 7.41 10.39
CA TYR A 112 -13.69 6.40 9.85
C TYR A 112 -13.97 5.33 10.91
N SER A 113 -15.14 4.69 10.83
CA SER A 113 -15.52 3.66 11.79
C SER A 113 -14.91 2.30 11.46
N LEU A 114 -14.68 1.48 12.49
CA LEU A 114 -14.29 0.08 12.35
C LEU A 114 -15.30 -0.69 11.50
N GLU A 115 -16.60 -0.46 11.70
CA GLU A 115 -17.64 -1.11 10.91
C GLU A 115 -17.56 -0.73 9.44
N ALA A 116 -17.28 0.54 9.10
CA ALA A 116 -17.09 0.94 7.71
C ALA A 116 -15.85 0.26 7.10
N LEU A 117 -14.73 0.24 7.84
CA LEU A 117 -13.51 -0.46 7.40
C LEU A 117 -13.74 -1.96 7.20
N LEU A 118 -14.54 -2.58 8.06
CA LEU A 118 -14.83 -4.01 8.08
C LEU A 118 -16.14 -4.37 7.35
N ALA A 119 -16.59 -3.52 6.42
CA ALA A 119 -17.74 -3.76 5.54
C ALA A 119 -19.04 -4.16 6.29
N GLY A 120 -19.29 -3.54 7.44
CA GLY A 120 -20.48 -3.78 8.28
C GLY A 120 -20.37 -5.02 9.17
N ASN A 121 -19.22 -5.68 9.24
CA ASN A 121 -19.01 -6.84 10.14
C ASN A 121 -18.83 -6.38 11.59
N TYR A 122 -19.96 -6.10 12.26
CA TYR A 122 -20.00 -5.63 13.65
C TYR A 122 -19.37 -6.63 14.64
N GLN A 123 -19.52 -7.94 14.40
CA GLN A 123 -18.94 -8.99 15.26
C GLN A 123 -17.40 -8.98 15.22
N LEU A 124 -16.83 -8.70 14.05
CA LEU A 124 -15.39 -8.53 13.90
C LEU A 124 -14.92 -7.18 14.46
N ALA A 125 -15.69 -6.11 14.23
CA ALA A 125 -15.39 -4.78 14.76
C ALA A 125 -15.30 -4.78 16.29
N GLU A 126 -16.23 -5.46 16.98
CA GLU A 126 -16.23 -5.57 18.44
C GLU A 126 -14.92 -6.14 19.00
N LYS A 127 -14.27 -7.07 18.29
CA LYS A 127 -12.99 -7.65 18.72
C LYS A 127 -11.82 -6.67 18.71
N PHE A 128 -11.94 -5.58 17.94
CA PHE A 128 -10.90 -4.55 17.81
C PHE A 128 -11.23 -3.28 18.59
N GLN A 129 -12.41 -3.20 19.21
CA GLN A 129 -12.83 -2.05 20.00
C GLN A 129 -11.86 -1.81 21.17
N GLY A 130 -11.42 -0.56 21.36
CA GLY A 130 -10.44 -0.20 22.40
C GLY A 130 -9.01 -0.68 22.11
N GLY A 131 -8.77 -1.28 20.93
CA GLY A 131 -7.46 -1.74 20.49
C GLY A 131 -6.53 -0.61 20.02
N GLN A 132 -5.45 -1.01 19.35
CA GLN A 132 -4.47 -0.12 18.71
C GLN A 132 -4.45 -0.37 17.20
N PHE A 133 -4.17 0.66 16.42
CA PHE A 133 -4.02 0.57 14.97
C PHE A 133 -2.72 1.24 14.49
N ALA A 134 -2.24 0.82 13.34
CA ALA A 134 -1.19 1.48 12.58
C ALA A 134 -1.49 1.37 11.09
N THR A 135 -1.50 2.50 10.39
CA THR A 135 -1.70 2.60 8.94
C THR A 135 -0.37 2.93 8.29
N ILE A 136 0.13 2.04 7.42
CA ILE A 136 1.41 2.19 6.73
C ILE A 136 1.15 2.47 5.25
N TYR A 137 1.73 3.54 4.74
CA TYR A 137 1.68 3.91 3.32
C TYR A 137 2.94 3.43 2.61
N LEU A 138 2.76 2.64 1.56
CA LEU A 138 3.82 2.20 0.65
C LEU A 138 3.85 3.15 -0.54
N ALA A 139 4.93 3.91 -0.69
CA ALA A 139 5.14 4.77 -1.84
C ALA A 139 5.59 3.93 -3.05
N PRO A 140 5.41 4.43 -4.29
CA PRO A 140 5.79 3.69 -5.50
C PRO A 140 7.25 3.23 -5.56
N ARG A 141 8.14 3.86 -4.78
CA ARG A 141 9.56 3.49 -4.70
C ARG A 141 9.84 2.26 -3.82
N ASP A 142 8.95 1.99 -2.86
CA ASP A 142 9.19 1.04 -1.78
C ASP A 142 9.09 -0.42 -2.29
N TYR A 143 9.34 -1.38 -1.41
CA TYR A 143 9.13 -2.80 -1.68
C TYR A 143 7.66 -3.17 -1.47
N HIS A 144 7.00 -3.72 -2.50
CA HIS A 144 5.55 -3.91 -2.54
C HIS A 144 5.10 -5.34 -2.21
N ARG A 145 5.81 -6.05 -1.32
CA ARG A 145 5.25 -7.24 -0.66
C ARG A 145 5.12 -6.98 0.82
N VAL A 146 4.03 -7.49 1.40
CA VAL A 146 3.73 -7.37 2.83
C VAL A 146 4.02 -8.70 3.51
N HIS A 147 4.60 -8.64 4.70
CA HIS A 147 4.97 -9.78 5.52
C HIS A 147 4.21 -9.79 6.84
N MET A 148 4.22 -10.94 7.52
CA MET A 148 3.54 -11.09 8.80
C MET A 148 4.30 -10.32 9.91
N PRO A 149 3.61 -9.55 10.77
CA PRO A 149 4.25 -8.84 11.88
C PRO A 149 4.64 -9.77 13.04
N CYS A 150 4.02 -10.96 13.12
CA CYS A 150 4.29 -12.00 14.11
C CYS A 150 3.78 -13.36 13.62
N ASN A 151 4.06 -14.42 14.38
CA ASN A 151 3.50 -15.75 14.13
C ASN A 151 1.98 -15.74 14.33
N GLY A 152 1.24 -16.37 13.42
CA GLY A 152 -0.22 -16.45 13.50
C GLY A 152 -0.78 -17.57 12.64
N VAL A 153 -2.05 -17.89 12.87
CA VAL A 153 -2.82 -18.86 12.07
C VAL A 153 -3.89 -18.08 11.31
N LEU A 154 -3.95 -18.26 9.99
CA LEU A 154 -4.99 -17.64 9.17
C LEU A 154 -6.37 -18.13 9.62
N ARG A 155 -7.29 -17.19 9.90
CA ARG A 155 -8.66 -17.49 10.35
C ARG A 155 -9.73 -17.04 9.36
N GLU A 156 -9.54 -15.89 8.74
CA GLU A 156 -10.54 -15.24 7.89
C GLU A 156 -9.83 -14.36 6.84
N MET A 157 -10.45 -14.22 5.67
CA MET A 157 -10.03 -13.30 4.60
C MET A 157 -11.29 -12.75 3.93
N ILE A 158 -11.45 -11.44 3.90
CA ILE A 158 -12.62 -10.76 3.34
C ILE A 158 -12.16 -9.89 2.17
N TYR A 159 -12.77 -10.07 1.00
CA TYR A 159 -12.61 -9.16 -0.14
C TYR A 159 -13.78 -8.17 -0.15
N VAL A 160 -13.48 -6.87 -0.09
CA VAL A 160 -14.47 -5.79 -0.13
C VAL A 160 -14.32 -5.03 -1.45
N PRO A 161 -15.32 -5.06 -2.35
CA PRO A 161 -15.28 -4.21 -3.53
C PRO A 161 -15.40 -2.73 -3.13
N GLY A 162 -14.70 -1.85 -3.83
CA GLY A 162 -14.70 -0.43 -3.51
C GLY A 162 -14.07 0.44 -4.60
N ASP A 163 -14.01 1.73 -4.32
CA ASP A 163 -13.43 2.71 -5.23
C ASP A 163 -11.89 2.68 -5.21
N LEU A 164 -11.28 3.03 -6.34
CA LEU A 164 -9.82 2.99 -6.55
C LEU A 164 -9.19 4.39 -6.45
N PHE A 165 -9.52 5.13 -5.39
CA PHE A 165 -8.89 6.44 -5.14
C PHE A 165 -7.39 6.26 -4.89
N SER A 166 -6.58 7.18 -5.40
CA SER A 166 -5.14 7.17 -5.06
C SER A 166 -4.98 7.48 -3.57
N VAL A 167 -4.26 6.64 -2.85
CA VAL A 167 -3.90 6.89 -1.46
C VAL A 167 -2.59 7.66 -1.44
N ASN A 168 -2.60 8.88 -0.89
CA ASN A 168 -1.43 9.71 -0.63
C ASN A 168 -1.81 10.75 0.45
N PRO A 169 -0.84 11.47 1.05
CA PRO A 169 -1.14 12.42 2.12
C PRO A 169 -2.16 13.50 1.76
N LEU A 170 -2.24 13.92 0.48
CA LEU A 170 -3.22 14.90 0.04
C LEU A 170 -4.63 14.31 0.02
N THR A 171 -4.82 13.13 -0.57
CA THR A 171 -6.15 12.50 -0.63
C THR A 171 -6.61 12.02 0.74
N ALA A 172 -5.72 11.43 1.54
CA ALA A 172 -6.02 10.98 2.90
C ALA A 172 -6.54 12.13 3.80
N ALA A 173 -6.09 13.36 3.55
CA ALA A 173 -6.50 14.53 4.30
C ALA A 173 -7.80 15.21 3.81
N ASN A 174 -8.33 14.82 2.64
CA ASN A 174 -9.42 15.54 1.98
C ASN A 174 -10.55 14.64 1.45
N VAL A 175 -10.32 13.34 1.31
CA VAL A 175 -11.34 12.37 0.89
C VAL A 175 -11.80 11.62 2.15
N PRO A 176 -13.09 11.72 2.53
CA PRO A 176 -13.61 11.02 3.70
C PRO A 176 -13.66 9.51 3.45
N ASN A 177 -13.38 8.71 4.49
CA ASN A 177 -13.40 7.25 4.44
C ASN A 177 -12.49 6.67 3.34
N LEU A 178 -11.27 7.20 3.25
CA LEU A 178 -10.25 6.74 2.29
C LEU A 178 -9.42 5.59 2.84
#